data_AF-A0A925ZEA4-F1
#
_entry.id   AF-A0A925ZEA4-F1
#
_cell.length_a   1.000
_cell.length_b   1.000
_cell.length_c   1.000
_cell.angle_alpha   90.00
_cell.angle_beta   90.00
_cell.angle_gamma   90.00
#
_symmetry.space_group_name_H-M   'P 1'
#
loop_
_entity.id
_entity.type
_entity.pdbx_description
1 polymer ?
#
loop_
_entity_poly.entity_id
_entity_poly.type
_entity_poly.pdbx_seq_one_letter_code
_entity_poly.pdbx_strand_id
1 'polypeptide(L)'
;MKDLYEQLKEKLSLLEGNYDIIRIVDPTNKKSIIIKDKEIKNIEGRCYAHWKRDRVCNNCISMKSYIEKDTFIKIEHVHNKVILVTSTPVLIEGEVYVIEMLKDISKNGMIFDINSNANIGVIINELNEKAISDGLISVNNRTLINDDYINMDSNRLSILNSKIEELRDILNEMCLSSDETVEDKEKLIISQYLDELIVEYMKNNIQLKSL
;
A
#
# COMPACT_ATOMS: atom_id res chain seq x y z
N MET A 1 -16.56 -10.84 -10.91
CA MET A 1 -15.99 -9.50 -10.70
C MET A 1 -17.04 -8.39 -10.73
N LYS A 2 -18.02 -8.38 -11.66
CA LYS A 2 -19.11 -7.39 -11.61
C LYS A 2 -20.00 -7.57 -10.38
N ASP A 3 -20.41 -8.79 -10.08
CA ASP A 3 -21.23 -9.09 -8.88
C ASP A 3 -20.46 -8.76 -7.59
N LEU A 4 -19.16 -9.03 -7.59
CA LEU A 4 -18.24 -8.64 -6.52
C LEU A 4 -18.20 -7.12 -6.28
N TYR A 5 -18.21 -6.33 -7.36
CA TYR A 5 -18.32 -4.88 -7.24
C TYR A 5 -19.66 -4.47 -6.64
N GLU A 6 -20.77 -5.07 -7.07
CA GLU A 6 -22.09 -4.73 -6.52
C GLU A 6 -22.19 -4.99 -5.01
N GLN A 7 -21.49 -6.02 -4.51
CA GLN A 7 -21.39 -6.32 -3.08
C GLN A 7 -20.51 -5.32 -2.31
N LEU A 8 -19.51 -4.75 -2.98
CA LEU A 8 -18.55 -3.84 -2.37
C LEU A 8 -18.84 -2.36 -2.59
N LYS A 9 -19.73 -2.00 -3.52
CA LYS A 9 -19.90 -0.62 -3.99
C LYS A 9 -20.18 0.39 -2.88
N GLU A 10 -20.96 -0.01 -1.87
CA GLU A 10 -21.28 0.86 -0.73
C GLU A 10 -20.03 1.09 0.12
N LYS A 11 -19.31 0.02 0.44
CA LYS A 11 -18.05 0.06 1.22
C LYS A 11 -16.98 0.87 0.48
N LEU A 12 -16.82 0.62 -0.82
CA LEU A 12 -15.87 1.32 -1.69
C LEU A 12 -16.19 2.81 -1.83
N SER A 13 -17.47 3.19 -1.80
CA SER A 13 -17.87 4.59 -1.93
C SER A 13 -17.38 5.49 -0.78
N LEU A 14 -17.00 4.89 0.35
CA LEU A 14 -16.38 5.62 1.47
C LEU A 14 -14.89 5.88 1.23
N LEU A 15 -14.24 4.98 0.50
CA LEU A 15 -12.83 5.13 0.08
C LEU A 15 -12.68 6.17 -1.04
N GLU A 16 -13.74 6.37 -1.84
CA GLU A 16 -13.75 7.37 -2.90
C GLU A 16 -13.55 8.79 -2.38
N GLY A 17 -12.72 9.57 -3.08
CA GLY A 17 -12.33 10.93 -2.70
C GLY A 17 -11.04 11.01 -1.89
N ASN A 18 -10.60 9.92 -1.26
CA ASN A 18 -9.32 9.85 -0.53
C ASN A 18 -8.20 9.19 -1.35
N TYR A 19 -8.59 8.38 -2.33
CA TYR A 19 -7.72 7.67 -3.24
C TYR A 19 -8.00 8.07 -4.68
N ASP A 20 -6.95 8.17 -5.49
CA ASP A 20 -7.05 8.52 -6.91
C ASP A 20 -7.61 7.36 -7.74
N ILE A 21 -7.25 6.14 -7.35
CA ILE A 21 -7.70 4.91 -8.01
C ILE A 21 -7.93 3.84 -6.95
N ILE A 22 -9.07 3.15 -7.05
CA ILE A 22 -9.34 1.93 -6.28
C ILE A 22 -9.53 0.80 -7.28
N ARG A 23 -8.96 -0.36 -6.99
CA ARG A 23 -9.14 -1.55 -7.83
C ARG A 23 -9.29 -2.80 -7.00
N ILE A 24 -10.14 -3.70 -7.48
CA ILE A 24 -10.24 -5.05 -6.93
C ILE A 24 -9.40 -5.96 -7.81
N VAL A 25 -8.51 -6.72 -7.18
CA VAL A 25 -7.56 -7.62 -7.83
C VAL A 25 -7.87 -9.04 -7.39
N ASP A 26 -8.01 -9.92 -8.37
CA ASP A 26 -7.94 -11.37 -8.20
C ASP A 26 -6.55 -11.80 -8.69
N PRO A 27 -5.58 -11.97 -7.78
CA PRO A 27 -4.21 -12.27 -8.17
C PRO A 27 -4.07 -13.70 -8.71
N THR A 28 -4.94 -14.63 -8.30
CA THR A 28 -4.90 -16.03 -8.75
C THR A 28 -5.28 -16.17 -10.22
N ASN A 29 -6.37 -15.51 -10.62
CA ASN A 29 -6.85 -15.48 -12.00
C ASN A 29 -6.22 -14.33 -12.83
N LYS A 30 -5.36 -13.52 -12.21
CA LYS A 30 -4.66 -12.38 -12.83
C LYS A 30 -5.63 -11.34 -13.40
N LYS A 31 -6.81 -11.22 -12.80
CA LYS A 31 -7.88 -10.28 -13.21
C LYS A 31 -7.89 -9.09 -12.28
N SER A 32 -8.30 -7.94 -12.79
CA SER A 32 -8.61 -6.78 -11.95
C SER A 32 -9.76 -5.97 -12.55
N ILE A 33 -10.48 -5.26 -11.68
CA ILE A 33 -11.41 -4.22 -12.07
C ILE A 33 -11.01 -2.90 -11.46
N ILE A 34 -11.09 -1.83 -12.24
CA ILE A 34 -10.81 -0.47 -11.77
C ILE A 34 -12.13 0.23 -11.49
N ILE A 35 -12.23 0.80 -10.29
CA ILE A 35 -13.37 1.57 -9.82
C ILE A 35 -12.97 3.03 -9.83
N LYS A 36 -13.78 3.86 -10.48
CA LYS A 36 -13.62 5.30 -10.49
C LYS A 36 -14.98 5.96 -10.65
N ASP A 37 -15.25 7.00 -9.86
CA ASP A 37 -16.50 7.75 -9.90
C ASP A 37 -17.74 6.86 -9.69
N LYS A 38 -17.71 5.90 -8.76
CA LYS A 38 -18.78 4.91 -8.48
C LYS A 38 -19.13 4.01 -9.66
N GLU A 39 -18.22 3.88 -10.61
CA GLU A 39 -18.40 3.05 -11.80
C GLU A 39 -17.20 2.15 -12.05
N ILE A 40 -17.48 0.95 -12.57
CA ILE A 40 -16.41 0.10 -13.08
C ILE A 40 -15.96 0.67 -14.43
N LYS A 41 -14.75 1.24 -14.48
CA LYS A 41 -14.19 1.79 -15.72
C LYS A 41 -13.50 0.74 -16.58
N ASN A 42 -13.04 -0.36 -15.99
CA ASN A 42 -12.40 -1.44 -16.73
C ASN A 42 -12.77 -2.78 -16.09
N ILE A 43 -13.48 -3.62 -16.83
CA ILE A 43 -13.90 -4.96 -16.42
C ILE A 43 -12.93 -5.96 -17.05
N GLU A 44 -12.27 -6.77 -16.22
CA GLU A 44 -11.47 -7.95 -16.63
C GLU A 44 -10.16 -7.66 -17.38
N GLY A 45 -9.52 -6.53 -17.11
CA GLY A 45 -8.12 -6.33 -17.51
C GLY A 45 -7.17 -7.29 -16.77
N ARG A 46 -6.09 -7.70 -17.44
CA ARG A 46 -4.93 -8.33 -16.78
C ARG A 46 -4.42 -7.41 -15.67
N CYS A 47 -4.24 -7.90 -14.44
CA CYS A 47 -3.91 -7.05 -13.28
C CYS A 47 -2.63 -6.21 -13.45
N TYR A 48 -1.70 -6.68 -14.30
CA TYR A 48 -0.44 -6.01 -14.64
C TYR A 48 -0.55 -4.99 -15.79
N ALA A 49 -1.64 -5.01 -16.56
CA ALA A 49 -1.85 -4.08 -17.67
C ALA A 49 -2.05 -2.63 -17.19
N HIS A 50 -2.63 -2.44 -16.00
CA HIS A 50 -2.75 -1.11 -15.37
C HIS A 50 -1.38 -0.43 -15.22
N TRP A 51 -0.38 -1.22 -14.84
CA TRP A 51 1.00 -0.77 -14.68
C TRP A 51 1.78 -0.71 -16.00
N LYS A 52 1.09 -0.86 -17.16
CA LYS A 52 1.68 -0.94 -18.51
C LYS A 52 2.77 -1.99 -18.63
N ARG A 53 2.62 -3.12 -17.93
CA ARG A 53 3.51 -4.28 -18.02
C ARG A 53 2.89 -5.31 -18.95
N ASP A 54 3.71 -6.10 -19.63
CA ASP A 54 3.25 -7.19 -20.51
C ASP A 54 3.17 -8.55 -19.79
N ARG A 55 3.73 -8.62 -18.58
CA ARG A 55 3.80 -9.82 -17.74
C ARG A 55 3.45 -9.51 -16.29
N VAL A 56 3.12 -10.55 -15.54
CA VAL A 56 2.91 -10.47 -14.08
C VAL A 56 4.13 -9.88 -13.38
N CYS A 57 3.88 -9.19 -12.27
CA CYS A 57 4.94 -8.61 -11.45
C CYS A 57 5.75 -9.73 -10.77
N ASN A 58 7.08 -9.66 -10.80
CA ASN A 58 7.94 -10.63 -10.09
C ASN A 58 7.71 -10.57 -8.57
N ASN A 59 7.45 -9.38 -8.02
CA ASN A 59 7.07 -9.18 -6.63
C ASN A 59 5.68 -8.52 -6.55
N CYS A 60 4.65 -9.34 -6.72
CA CYS A 60 3.26 -8.87 -6.72
C CYS A 60 2.74 -8.72 -5.29
N ILE A 61 2.65 -7.48 -4.79
CA ILE A 61 2.12 -7.22 -3.45
C ILE A 61 0.67 -7.71 -3.28
N SER A 62 -0.14 -7.70 -4.34
CA SER A 62 -1.49 -8.26 -4.28
C SER A 62 -1.48 -9.78 -4.12
N MET A 63 -0.55 -10.49 -4.77
CA MET A 63 -0.39 -11.94 -4.51
C MET A 63 0.09 -12.19 -3.08
N LYS A 64 0.98 -11.33 -2.57
CA LYS A 64 1.47 -11.42 -1.19
C LYS A 64 0.33 -11.19 -0.19
N SER A 65 -0.47 -10.13 -0.37
CA SER A 65 -1.65 -9.84 0.46
C SER A 65 -2.63 -11.00 0.47
N TYR A 66 -2.85 -11.62 -0.69
CA TYR A 66 -3.74 -12.75 -0.83
C TYR A 66 -3.23 -13.99 -0.07
N ILE A 67 -1.95 -14.34 -0.19
CA ILE A 67 -1.37 -15.52 0.45
C ILE A 67 -1.25 -15.34 1.96
N GLU A 68 -0.68 -14.20 2.39
CA GLU A 68 -0.35 -13.94 3.79
C GLU A 68 -1.55 -13.40 4.57
N LYS A 69 -2.63 -13.01 3.88
CA LYS A 69 -3.81 -12.37 4.48
C LYS A 69 -3.41 -11.15 5.32
N ASP A 70 -2.52 -10.35 4.73
CA ASP A 70 -1.95 -9.16 5.35
C ASP A 70 -1.96 -7.99 4.35
N THR A 71 -2.04 -6.78 4.88
CA THR A 71 -1.96 -5.54 4.11
C THR A 71 -0.50 -5.24 3.79
N PHE A 72 -0.22 -4.95 2.52
CA PHE A 72 1.11 -4.55 2.08
C PHE A 72 1.05 -3.19 1.41
N ILE A 73 2.02 -2.33 1.72
CA ILE A 73 2.13 -1.01 1.11
C ILE A 73 3.41 -0.91 0.32
N LYS A 74 3.35 -0.42 -0.92
CA LYS A 74 4.56 -0.10 -1.70
C LYS A 74 4.47 1.29 -2.29
N ILE A 75 5.59 1.78 -2.78
CA ILE A 75 5.63 3.04 -3.52
C ILE A 75 6.13 2.76 -4.93
N GLU A 76 5.40 3.22 -5.93
CA GLU A 76 5.76 3.05 -7.35
C GLU A 76 6.02 4.42 -7.98
N HIS A 77 7.14 4.55 -8.68
CA HIS A 77 7.44 5.73 -9.48
C HIS A 77 7.03 5.48 -10.93
N VAL A 78 5.98 6.16 -11.40
CA VAL A 78 5.35 5.92 -12.70
C VAL A 78 5.07 7.25 -13.39
N HIS A 79 5.65 7.48 -14.57
CA HIS A 79 5.48 8.70 -15.38
C HIS A 79 5.68 10.00 -14.57
N ASN A 80 6.75 10.09 -13.79
CA ASN A 80 7.08 11.26 -12.96
C ASN A 80 6.07 11.53 -11.82
N LYS A 81 5.29 10.52 -11.45
CA LYS A 81 4.44 10.52 -10.26
C LYS A 81 4.92 9.47 -9.30
N VAL A 82 4.74 9.74 -8.01
CA VAL A 82 4.99 8.78 -6.96
C VAL A 82 3.66 8.36 -6.37
N ILE A 83 3.36 7.07 -6.55
CA ILE A 83 2.09 6.47 -6.19
C ILE A 83 2.31 5.57 -4.99
N LEU A 84 1.63 5.88 -3.89
CA LEU A 84 1.46 4.97 -2.76
C LEU A 84 0.42 3.93 -3.16
N VAL A 85 0.74 2.65 -2.97
CA VAL A 85 -0.16 1.53 -3.28
C VAL A 85 -0.34 0.71 -2.02
N THR A 86 -1.53 0.79 -1.42
CA THR A 86 -1.94 -0.01 -0.27
C THR A 86 -2.76 -1.19 -0.78
N SER A 87 -2.35 -2.41 -0.47
CA SER A 87 -2.93 -3.68 -0.93
C SER A 87 -3.45 -4.43 0.27
N THR A 88 -4.78 -4.53 0.41
CA THR A 88 -5.44 -5.10 1.59
C THR A 88 -6.30 -6.29 1.17
N PRO A 89 -6.17 -7.46 1.83
CA PRO A 89 -7.02 -8.61 1.54
C PRO A 89 -8.42 -8.37 2.10
N VAL A 90 -9.43 -8.85 1.39
CA VAL A 90 -10.83 -8.77 1.82
C VAL A 90 -11.49 -10.13 1.62
N LEU A 91 -12.23 -10.59 2.62
CA LEU A 91 -12.98 -11.83 2.55
C LEU A 91 -14.40 -11.56 2.06
N ILE A 92 -14.79 -12.18 0.95
CA ILE A 92 -16.10 -11.97 0.34
C ILE A 92 -16.67 -13.32 -0.09
N GLU A 93 -17.82 -13.69 0.49
CA GLU A 93 -18.48 -14.97 0.25
C GLU A 93 -17.56 -16.20 0.46
N GLY A 94 -16.60 -16.09 1.39
CA GLY A 94 -15.64 -17.15 1.68
C GLY A 94 -14.39 -17.15 0.79
N GLU A 95 -14.34 -16.30 -0.23
CA GLU A 95 -13.19 -16.14 -1.13
C GLU A 95 -12.40 -14.87 -0.80
N VAL A 96 -11.07 -14.95 -0.87
CA VAL A 96 -10.19 -13.80 -0.62
C VAL A 96 -9.95 -13.05 -1.92
N TYR A 97 -10.22 -11.75 -1.91
CA TYR A 97 -9.82 -10.81 -2.95
C TYR A 97 -8.87 -9.78 -2.37
N VAL A 98 -8.31 -8.93 -3.22
CA VAL A 98 -7.44 -7.83 -2.77
C VAL A 98 -7.99 -6.51 -3.26
N ILE A 99 -8.18 -5.56 -2.36
CA ILE A 99 -8.44 -4.17 -2.70
C ILE A 99 -7.10 -3.46 -2.73
N GLU A 100 -6.78 -2.85 -3.87
CA GLU A 100 -5.67 -1.91 -3.95
C GLU A 100 -6.18 -0.48 -4.02
N MET A 101 -5.65 0.34 -3.13
CA MET A 101 -5.91 1.77 -3.01
C MET A 101 -4.65 2.53 -3.43
N LEU A 102 -4.76 3.34 -4.48
CA LEU A 102 -3.64 4.07 -5.07
C LEU A 102 -3.81 5.57 -4.81
N LYS A 103 -2.75 6.20 -4.29
CA LYS A 103 -2.72 7.63 -3.95
C LYS A 103 -1.48 8.29 -4.56
N ASP A 104 -1.68 9.35 -5.32
CA ASP A 104 -0.63 10.20 -5.87
C ASP A 104 -0.10 11.12 -4.75
N ILE A 105 1.02 10.72 -4.17
CA ILE A 105 1.68 11.45 -3.07
C ILE A 105 2.77 12.40 -3.59
N SER A 106 2.83 12.66 -4.89
CA SER A 106 3.86 13.52 -5.50
C SER A 106 3.83 14.95 -4.93
N LYS A 107 2.66 15.41 -4.47
CA LYS A 107 2.42 16.77 -3.97
C LYS A 107 2.40 16.89 -2.45
N ASN A 108 2.57 15.82 -1.68
CA ASN A 108 2.44 15.81 -0.21
C ASN A 108 3.59 16.52 0.53
N GLY A 109 4.19 17.56 -0.07
CA GLY A 109 5.22 18.40 0.49
C GLY A 109 6.58 17.70 0.53
N MET A 110 7.48 18.11 -0.35
CA MET A 110 8.95 17.94 -0.23
C MET A 110 9.57 16.54 -0.35
N ILE A 111 8.82 15.45 -0.59
CA ILE A 111 9.47 14.12 -0.72
C ILE A 111 10.40 14.07 -1.96
N PHE A 112 10.10 14.85 -3.01
CA PHE A 112 10.71 14.73 -4.34
C PHE A 112 11.27 16.04 -4.92
N ASP A 113 11.44 17.08 -4.10
CA ASP A 113 12.08 18.35 -4.54
C ASP A 113 13.61 18.23 -4.69
N ILE A 114 14.16 17.02 -4.48
CA ILE A 114 15.56 16.71 -4.74
C ILE A 114 15.73 16.66 -6.26
N ASN A 115 16.28 17.75 -6.80
CA ASN A 115 16.66 17.96 -8.19
C ASN A 115 17.40 16.76 -8.83
N SER A 116 16.65 15.75 -9.28
CA SER A 116 16.81 14.98 -10.50
C SER A 116 15.88 13.76 -10.47
N ASN A 117 14.91 13.71 -11.39
CA ASN A 117 14.00 12.57 -11.59
C ASN A 117 14.73 11.23 -11.81
N ALA A 118 16.02 11.27 -12.14
CA ALA A 118 16.87 10.09 -12.31
C ALA A 118 17.21 9.38 -10.99
N ASN A 119 17.32 10.11 -9.87
CA ASN A 119 17.74 9.52 -8.59
C ASN A 119 16.56 8.97 -7.78
N ILE A 120 15.37 9.55 -7.95
CA ILE A 120 14.22 9.16 -7.13
C ILE A 120 13.69 7.76 -7.42
N GLY A 121 13.69 7.35 -8.69
CA GLY A 121 13.30 5.99 -9.06
C GLY A 121 14.24 4.95 -8.46
N VAL A 122 15.53 5.27 -8.34
CA VAL A 122 16.53 4.40 -7.71
C VAL A 122 16.28 4.31 -6.20
N ILE A 123 16.08 5.44 -5.52
CA ILE A 123 15.78 5.47 -4.08
C ILE A 123 14.49 4.71 -3.76
N ILE A 124 13.44 4.89 -4.56
CA ILE A 124 12.17 4.16 -4.39
C ILE A 124 12.38 2.67 -4.63
N ASN A 125 13.14 2.28 -5.65
CA ASN A 125 13.47 0.88 -5.87
C ASN A 125 14.27 0.28 -4.71
N GLU A 126 15.26 0.98 -4.16
CA GLU A 126 15.98 0.53 -2.97
C GLU A 126 15.09 0.40 -1.73
N LEU A 127 14.18 1.35 -1.53
CA LEU A 127 13.23 1.32 -0.41
C LEU A 127 12.26 0.16 -0.58
N ASN A 128 11.77 -0.08 -1.79
CA ASN A 128 10.97 -1.25 -2.11
C ASN A 128 11.79 -2.54 -1.92
N GLU A 129 13.01 -2.65 -2.44
CA GLU A 129 13.83 -3.86 -2.35
C GLU A 129 14.18 -4.22 -0.90
N LYS A 130 14.54 -3.23 -0.06
CA LYS A 130 14.74 -3.45 1.37
C LYS A 130 13.46 -3.83 2.08
N ALA A 131 12.36 -3.13 1.76
CA ALA A 131 11.08 -3.49 2.34
C ALA A 131 10.67 -4.92 1.90
N ILE A 132 11.00 -5.36 0.68
CA ILE A 132 10.70 -6.70 0.15
C ILE A 132 11.55 -7.78 0.83
N SER A 133 12.83 -7.53 1.12
CA SER A 133 13.66 -8.48 1.89
C SER A 133 13.20 -8.61 3.34
N ASP A 134 12.62 -7.54 3.90
CA ASP A 134 12.27 -7.42 5.31
C ASP A 134 10.77 -7.66 5.57
N GLY A 135 10.03 -8.23 4.62
CA GLY A 135 8.62 -8.57 4.83
C GLY A 135 7.64 -7.38 4.81
N LEU A 136 8.09 -6.18 4.43
CA LEU A 136 7.33 -5.00 3.99
C LEU A 136 6.33 -4.36 4.97
N ILE A 137 6.15 -4.89 6.18
CA ILE A 137 6.70 -4.31 7.40
C ILE A 137 7.03 -5.50 8.34
N SER A 138 8.31 -5.74 8.61
CA SER A 138 8.81 -6.43 9.80
C SER A 138 10.15 -5.78 10.07
N VAL A 139 10.11 -4.58 10.65
CA VAL A 139 11.35 -3.85 10.94
C VAL A 139 11.97 -4.40 12.21
N ASN A 140 12.33 -5.68 12.18
CA ASN A 140 13.39 -6.18 13.03
C ASN A 140 14.69 -5.87 12.32
N ASN A 141 15.34 -4.77 12.74
CA ASN A 141 16.78 -4.66 12.66
C ASN A 141 17.42 -5.80 13.48
N ARG A 142 17.40 -7.01 12.95
CA ARG A 142 18.33 -8.08 13.34
C ARG A 142 19.49 -8.11 12.36
N THR A 143 20.12 -6.95 12.18
CA THR A 143 21.58 -6.97 12.09
C THR A 143 22.06 -6.37 13.39
N LEU A 144 22.73 -7.20 14.19
CA LEU A 144 23.48 -6.82 15.37
C LEU A 144 24.49 -5.73 14.95
N ILE A 145 24.10 -4.46 15.02
CA ILE A 145 25.04 -3.36 14.98
C ILE A 145 25.17 -2.95 16.44
N ASN A 146 26.37 -3.23 16.96
CA ASN A 146 26.79 -2.95 18.31
C ASN A 146 26.22 -1.64 18.85
N ASP A 147 25.82 -1.72 20.12
CA ASP A 147 25.51 -0.60 20.98
C ASP A 147 26.54 0.54 20.84
N ASP A 148 26.04 1.76 21.02
CA ASP A 148 26.72 3.07 21.00
C ASP A 148 26.52 3.88 19.70
N TYR A 149 25.49 4.76 19.74
CA TYR A 149 24.99 5.70 18.72
C TYR A 149 23.75 5.28 17.91
N ILE A 150 22.61 5.10 18.59
CA ILE A 150 21.31 5.26 17.93
C ILE A 150 21.09 6.77 17.73
N ASN A 151 21.25 7.24 16.49
CA ASN A 151 20.89 8.60 16.10
C ASN A 151 19.39 8.86 16.43
N MET A 152 19.02 10.06 16.88
CA MET A 152 17.62 10.43 17.20
C MET A 152 16.66 10.12 16.05
N ASP A 153 17.11 10.25 14.81
CA ASP A 153 16.33 9.95 13.61
C ASP A 153 16.04 8.45 13.44
N SER A 154 16.96 7.57 13.87
CA SER A 154 16.75 6.12 13.87
C SER A 154 15.70 5.69 14.91
N ASN A 155 15.63 6.39 16.05
CA ASN A 155 14.60 6.16 17.05
C ASN A 155 13.22 6.62 16.55
N ARG A 156 13.16 7.76 15.86
CA ARG A 156 11.91 8.27 15.26
C ARG A 156 11.35 7.31 14.19
N LEU A 157 12.21 6.78 13.31
CA LEU A 157 11.80 5.78 12.33
C LEU A 157 11.27 4.49 13.00
N SER A 158 11.90 4.05 14.08
CA SER A 158 11.42 2.89 14.85
C SER A 158 10.03 3.10 15.44
N ILE A 159 9.76 4.30 15.98
CA ILE A 159 8.45 4.65 16.53
C ILE A 159 7.38 4.71 15.43
N LEU A 160 7.69 5.33 14.29
CA LEU A 160 6.77 5.39 13.15
C LEU A 160 6.43 3.98 12.65
N ASN A 161 7.44 3.11 12.52
CA ASN A 161 7.23 1.72 12.14
C ASN A 161 6.31 0.98 13.10
N SER A 162 6.53 1.09 14.41
CA SER A 162 5.68 0.41 15.39
C SER A 162 4.20 0.82 15.27
N LYS A 163 3.92 2.08 14.95
CA LYS A 163 2.55 2.57 14.75
C LYS A 163 1.95 2.09 13.42
N ILE A 164 2.76 2.04 12.37
CA ILE A 164 2.36 1.49 11.07
C ILE A 164 1.93 0.03 11.24
N GLU A 165 2.70 -0.76 11.99
CA GLU A 165 2.38 -2.16 12.28
C GLU A 165 1.08 -2.31 13.04
N GLU A 166 0.91 -1.56 14.12
CA GLU A 166 -0.30 -1.61 14.94
C GLU A 166 -1.57 -1.30 14.12
N LEU A 167 -1.55 -0.23 13.33
CA LEU A 167 -2.69 0.13 12.49
C LEU A 167 -2.92 -0.87 11.36
N ARG A 168 -1.85 -1.46 10.83
CA ARG A 168 -1.94 -2.50 9.81
C ARG A 168 -2.64 -3.75 10.35
N ASP A 169 -2.25 -4.21 11.53
CA ASP A 169 -2.85 -5.37 12.19
C ASP A 169 -4.35 -5.12 12.44
N ILE A 170 -4.70 -3.94 12.96
CA ILE A 170 -6.09 -3.55 13.15
C ILE A 170 -6.85 -3.56 11.82
N LEU A 171 -6.29 -2.98 10.75
CA LEU A 171 -6.93 -2.95 9.44
C LEU A 171 -7.16 -4.36 8.89
N ASN A 172 -6.20 -5.27 9.05
CA ASN A 172 -6.32 -6.67 8.62
C ASN A 172 -7.45 -7.39 9.35
N GLU A 173 -7.51 -7.26 10.67
CA GLU A 173 -8.57 -7.86 11.48
C GLU A 173 -9.96 -7.38 11.01
N MET A 174 -10.11 -6.08 10.75
CA MET A 174 -11.37 -5.49 10.26
C MET A 174 -11.74 -5.92 8.85
N CYS A 175 -10.77 -6.20 7.97
CA CYS A 175 -11.01 -6.58 6.59
C CYS A 175 -11.22 -8.09 6.39
N LEU A 176 -10.76 -8.90 7.34
CA LEU A 176 -10.89 -10.36 7.31
C LEU A 176 -11.98 -10.90 8.23
N SER A 177 -12.55 -10.08 9.10
CA SER A 177 -13.71 -10.46 9.90
C SER A 177 -14.95 -10.60 9.02
N SER A 178 -15.76 -11.62 9.30
CA SER A 178 -17.10 -11.78 8.71
C SER A 178 -18.16 -10.93 9.42
N ASP A 179 -17.74 -10.17 10.43
CA ASP A 179 -18.62 -9.42 11.32
C ASP A 179 -18.79 -8.00 10.77
N GLU A 180 -19.99 -7.67 10.28
CA GLU A 180 -20.32 -6.36 9.71
C GLU A 180 -20.41 -5.24 10.78
N THR A 181 -20.07 -5.55 12.03
CA THR A 181 -20.21 -4.66 13.21
C THR A 181 -19.24 -3.48 13.18
N VAL A 182 -18.14 -3.58 12.46
CA VAL A 182 -17.17 -2.50 12.29
C VAL A 182 -17.60 -1.60 11.13
N GLU A 183 -17.94 -0.34 11.43
CA GLU A 183 -18.37 0.62 10.43
C GLU A 183 -17.27 0.85 9.39
N ASP A 184 -17.60 0.76 8.10
CA ASP A 184 -16.64 0.96 7.01
C ASP A 184 -15.97 2.36 7.03
N LYS A 185 -16.53 3.32 7.79
CA LYS A 185 -15.91 4.60 8.12
C LYS A 185 -14.65 4.47 8.99
N GLU A 186 -14.64 3.54 9.95
CA GLU A 186 -13.48 3.30 10.81
C GLU A 186 -12.33 2.71 10.00
N LYS A 187 -12.62 1.76 9.10
CA LYS A 187 -11.65 1.18 8.16
C LYS A 187 -11.01 2.26 7.30
N LEU A 188 -11.83 3.20 6.82
CA LEU A 188 -11.36 4.35 6.05
C LEU A 188 -10.43 5.23 6.88
N ILE A 189 -10.81 5.60 8.10
CA ILE A 189 -10.00 6.45 8.98
C ILE A 189 -8.65 5.79 9.27
N ILE A 190 -8.63 4.49 9.58
CA ILE A 190 -7.40 3.75 9.83
C ILE A 190 -6.53 3.70 8.58
N SER A 191 -7.12 3.43 7.40
CA SER A 191 -6.39 3.42 6.13
C SER A 191 -5.76 4.79 5.82
N GLN A 192 -6.48 5.89 6.07
CA GLN A 192 -5.96 7.24 5.88
C GLN A 192 -4.80 7.55 6.83
N TYR A 193 -4.94 7.20 8.12
CA TYR A 193 -3.88 7.46 9.10
C TYR A 193 -2.65 6.58 8.86
N LEU A 194 -2.85 5.34 8.39
CA LEU A 194 -1.78 4.47 7.93
C LEU A 194 -1.01 5.09 6.75
N ASP A 195 -1.71 5.62 5.73
CA ASP A 195 -1.08 6.30 4.60
C ASP A 195 -0.24 7.52 5.05
N GLU A 196 -0.76 8.30 6.01
CA GLU A 196 -0.05 9.47 6.56
C GLU A 196 1.25 9.07 7.26
N LEU A 197 1.21 8.04 8.12
CA LEU A 197 2.39 7.55 8.82
C LEU A 197 3.44 7.00 7.83
N ILE A 198 3.01 6.34 6.75
CA ILE A 198 3.92 5.82 5.73
C ILE A 198 4.58 6.96 4.96
N VAL A 199 3.82 7.99 4.61
CA VAL A 199 4.37 9.20 3.98
C VAL A 199 5.38 9.88 4.92
N GLU A 200 5.10 9.97 6.22
CA GLU A 200 6.04 10.51 7.20
C GLU A 200 7.30 9.64 7.33
N TYR A 201 7.16 8.32 7.45
CA TYR A 201 8.27 7.37 7.51
C TYR A 201 9.21 7.55 6.31
N MET A 202 8.62 7.65 5.11
CA MET A 202 9.37 7.83 3.87
C MET A 202 10.15 9.13 3.82
N LYS A 203 9.55 10.24 4.25
CA LYS A 203 10.24 11.54 4.34
C LYS A 203 11.48 11.46 5.23
N ASN A 204 11.35 10.86 6.41
CA ASN A 204 12.44 10.73 7.37
C ASN A 204 13.54 9.79 6.83
N ASN A 205 13.18 8.69 6.16
CA ASN A 205 14.14 7.73 5.60
C ASN A 205 14.93 8.34 4.42
N ILE A 206 14.27 9.10 3.55
CA ILE A 206 14.94 9.80 2.43
C ILE A 206 15.89 10.89 2.96
N GLN A 207 15.46 11.67 3.96
CA GLN A 207 16.30 12.71 4.56
C GLN A 207 17.60 12.12 5.13
N LEU A 208 17.52 10.98 5.82
CA LEU A 208 18.70 10.26 6.35
C LEU A 208 19.68 9.79 5.27
N LYS A 209 19.18 9.37 4.10
CA LYS A 209 20.02 8.93 2.98
C LYS A 209 20.64 10.09 2.17
N SER A 210 20.18 11.32 2.39
CA SER A 210 20.68 12.52 1.69
C SER A 210 21.81 13.26 2.43
N LEU A 211 22.18 12.78 3.61
CA LEU A 211 23.31 13.24 4.44
C LEU A 211 24.54 12.36 4.24
#